data_AF-A0AA86V100-F1
#
_entry.id   AF-A0AA86V100-F1
#
_cell.length_a   1.000
_cell.length_b   1.000
_cell.length_c   1.000
_cell.angle_alpha   90.00
_cell.angle_beta   90.00
_cell.angle_gamma   90.00
#
_symmetry.space_group_name_H-M   'P 1'
#
loop_
_entity.id
_entity.type
_entity.pdbx_description
1 polymer ?
#
loop_
_entity_poly.entity_id
_entity_poly.type
_entity_poly.pdbx_seq_one_letter_code
_entity_poly.pdbx_strand_id
1 'polypeptide(L)'
;MALYVLQKPGRGIWPKLADMGVFIDNDRSQSAIYISNGDLAMLMNLIALQHSWIGVPFLTYGTEQITTNGPKYIFDIQPLWQKQQPYSQTSEYYLMIQKINQIRDKIKIEQLNQIELEVEDTFYAYARGNQMLVALTNVGDWSKQTYHYKVQNSTFEANARICDILNGECTNVNADRSVDVYLAGGYPRIFVKEDMI
;
A
#
# COMPACT_ATOMS: atom_id res chain seq x y z
N MET A 1 -4.81 -10.63 -7.92
CA MET A 1 -4.80 -10.12 -6.53
C MET A 1 -6.25 -9.97 -6.09
N ALA A 2 -6.69 -10.70 -5.06
CA ALA A 2 -8.06 -10.60 -4.56
C ALA A 2 -8.05 -9.76 -3.29
N LEU A 3 -8.55 -8.52 -3.36
CA LEU A 3 -8.84 -7.72 -2.19
C LEU A 3 -10.22 -8.09 -1.67
N TYR A 4 -10.30 -8.51 -0.41
CA TYR A 4 -11.58 -8.87 0.19
C TYR A 4 -12.16 -7.68 0.92
N VAL A 5 -13.45 -7.46 0.69
CA VAL A 5 -14.22 -6.38 1.29
C VAL A 5 -15.39 -7.00 2.06
N LEU A 6 -15.33 -6.99 3.39
CA LEU A 6 -16.33 -7.66 4.23
C LEU A 6 -17.65 -6.90 4.23
N GLN A 7 -18.75 -7.60 3.93
CA GLN A 7 -20.10 -7.05 3.83
C GLN A 7 -21.03 -7.80 4.78
N LYS A 8 -21.77 -7.08 5.63
CA LYS A 8 -22.85 -7.69 6.44
C LYS A 8 -24.17 -7.53 5.67
N PRO A 9 -24.90 -8.62 5.36
CA PRO A 9 -26.15 -8.51 4.62
C PRO A 9 -27.27 -8.00 5.55
N GLY A 10 -27.73 -6.77 5.30
CA GLY A 10 -28.85 -6.14 6.01
C GLY A 10 -29.57 -5.17 5.08
N ARG A 11 -30.90 -5.20 5.09
CA ARG A 11 -31.79 -4.53 4.12
C ARG A 11 -31.50 -3.02 3.94
N GLY A 12 -31.36 -2.59 2.69
CA GLY A 12 -31.93 -1.32 2.22
C GLY A 12 -30.99 -0.16 1.88
N ILE A 13 -29.74 -0.14 2.32
CA ILE A 13 -28.76 0.90 1.93
C ILE A 13 -27.40 0.22 1.88
N TRP A 14 -26.76 0.22 0.70
CA TRP A 14 -25.39 -0.31 0.58
C TRP A 14 -24.45 0.53 1.46
N PRO A 15 -23.61 -0.09 2.32
CA PRO A 15 -22.58 0.63 3.05
C PRO A 15 -21.70 1.40 2.06
N LYS A 16 -21.26 2.61 2.41
CA LYS A 16 -20.31 3.32 1.55
C LYS A 16 -19.03 2.49 1.51
N LEU A 17 -18.32 2.50 0.37
CA LEU A 17 -17.03 1.81 0.26
C LEU A 17 -16.04 2.26 1.36
N ALA A 18 -16.12 3.53 1.77
CA ALA A 18 -15.33 4.08 2.86
C ALA A 18 -15.60 3.43 4.24
N ASP A 19 -16.75 2.80 4.43
CA ASP A 19 -17.14 2.13 5.68
C ASP A 19 -16.73 0.65 5.69
N MET A 20 -16.16 0.13 4.59
CA MET A 20 -15.84 -1.29 4.46
C MET A 20 -14.44 -1.61 4.96
N GLY A 21 -14.28 -2.83 5.48
CA GLY A 21 -12.97 -3.36 5.90
C GLY A 21 -12.14 -3.82 4.71
N VAL A 22 -10.88 -3.40 4.69
CA VAL A 22 -9.87 -3.72 3.68
C VAL A 22 -8.82 -4.60 4.32
N PHE A 23 -8.67 -5.84 3.85
CA PHE A 23 -7.66 -6.77 4.34
C PHE A 23 -7.15 -7.64 3.20
N ILE A 24 -5.90 -8.08 3.34
CA ILE A 24 -5.25 -9.01 2.43
C ILE A 24 -5.37 -10.44 2.92
N ASP A 25 -5.24 -10.61 4.23
CA ASP A 25 -5.30 -11.88 4.92
C ASP A 25 -6.09 -11.77 6.22
N ASN A 26 -6.37 -12.91 6.84
CA ASN A 26 -6.92 -13.06 8.17
C ASN A 26 -6.58 -14.45 8.73
N ASP A 27 -7.08 -14.75 9.93
CA ASP A 27 -6.91 -16.03 10.62
C ASP A 27 -7.54 -17.25 9.91
N ARG A 28 -8.33 -17.00 8.85
CA ARG A 28 -9.08 -18.00 8.08
C ARG A 28 -8.66 -18.07 6.61
N SER A 29 -7.71 -17.23 6.19
CA SER A 29 -7.20 -17.19 4.82
C SER A 29 -5.71 -17.46 4.79
N GLN A 30 -5.14 -17.53 3.58
CA GLN A 30 -3.69 -17.61 3.42
C GLN A 30 -3.05 -16.31 3.93
N SER A 31 -1.90 -16.42 4.61
CA SER A 31 -1.14 -15.24 5.08
C SER A 31 -0.66 -14.36 3.91
N ALA A 32 -0.49 -13.06 4.15
CA ALA A 32 -0.09 -12.09 3.13
C ALA A 32 1.23 -12.43 2.44
N ILE A 33 2.20 -12.97 3.19
CA ILE A 33 3.49 -13.44 2.69
C ILE A 33 3.41 -14.75 1.89
N TYR A 34 2.45 -15.61 2.20
CA TYR A 34 2.14 -16.74 1.33
C TYR A 34 1.53 -16.25 0.02
N ILE A 35 0.58 -15.30 0.09
CA ILE A 35 -0.03 -14.66 -1.09
C ILE A 35 1.05 -13.96 -1.95
N SER A 36 2.09 -13.43 -1.32
CA SER A 36 3.22 -12.80 -2.01
C SER A 36 4.28 -13.80 -2.48
N ASN A 37 4.07 -15.12 -2.36
CA ASN A 37 5.05 -16.16 -2.69
C ASN A 37 6.41 -15.99 -1.99
N GLY A 38 6.43 -15.41 -0.79
CA GLY A 38 7.67 -15.09 -0.08
C GLY A 38 8.40 -13.84 -0.57
N ASP A 39 7.89 -13.17 -1.61
CA ASP A 39 8.46 -11.95 -2.16
C ASP A 39 8.13 -10.76 -1.23
N LEU A 40 9.18 -10.10 -0.77
CA LEU A 40 9.09 -9.04 0.23
C LEU A 40 8.62 -7.73 -0.40
N ALA A 41 9.05 -7.43 -1.62
CA ALA A 41 8.59 -6.24 -2.34
C ALA A 41 7.10 -6.36 -2.68
N MET A 42 6.63 -7.55 -3.08
CA MET A 42 5.21 -7.82 -3.29
C MET A 42 4.40 -7.66 -2.00
N LEU A 43 4.93 -8.14 -0.86
CA LEU A 43 4.28 -7.91 0.45
C LEU A 43 4.16 -6.42 0.78
N MET A 44 5.17 -5.61 0.45
CA MET A 44 5.07 -4.16 0.62
C MET A 44 4.02 -3.53 -0.29
N ASN A 45 3.91 -3.95 -1.55
CA ASN A 45 2.86 -3.48 -2.45
C ASN A 45 1.47 -3.81 -1.91
N LEU A 46 1.31 -5.02 -1.39
CA LEU A 46 0.11 -5.47 -0.68
C LEU A 46 -0.20 -4.54 0.51
N ILE A 47 0.75 -4.34 1.42
CA ILE A 47 0.57 -3.47 2.59
C ILE A 47 0.23 -2.03 2.17
N ALA A 48 0.93 -1.49 1.18
CA ALA A 48 0.67 -0.17 0.60
C ALA A 48 -0.76 -0.06 0.10
N LEU A 49 -1.22 -1.05 -0.69
CA LEU A 49 -2.60 -1.14 -1.17
C LEU A 49 -3.57 -1.11 0.01
N GLN A 50 -3.46 -2.07 0.94
CA GLN A 50 -4.38 -2.20 2.07
C GLN A 50 -4.48 -0.90 2.87
N HIS A 51 -3.35 -0.29 3.20
CA HIS A 51 -3.29 0.92 4.02
C HIS A 51 -3.53 2.22 3.24
N SER A 52 -3.79 2.19 1.93
CA SER A 52 -4.12 3.42 1.18
C SER A 52 -5.41 3.30 0.36
N TRP A 53 -6.02 2.11 0.32
CA TRP A 53 -7.31 1.87 -0.30
C TRP A 53 -8.45 2.63 0.39
N ILE A 54 -9.54 2.85 -0.35
CA ILE A 54 -10.80 3.31 0.21
C ILE A 54 -11.35 2.28 1.20
N GLY A 55 -11.66 2.72 2.42
CA GLY A 55 -12.11 1.85 3.51
C GLY A 55 -11.19 1.88 4.73
N VAL A 56 -11.49 0.98 5.67
CA VAL A 56 -10.80 0.80 6.95
C VAL A 56 -9.80 -0.35 6.83
N PRO A 57 -8.48 -0.11 6.91
CA PRO A 57 -7.49 -1.17 6.83
C PRO A 57 -7.51 -2.06 8.07
N PHE A 58 -7.52 -3.36 7.86
CA PHE A 58 -7.35 -4.38 8.89
C PHE A 58 -6.08 -5.17 8.59
N LEU A 59 -5.10 -5.06 9.49
CA LEU A 59 -3.85 -5.80 9.41
C LEU A 59 -3.92 -7.03 10.31
N THR A 60 -3.62 -8.21 9.74
CA THR A 60 -3.43 -9.43 10.53
C THR A 60 -2.15 -9.32 11.34
N TYR A 61 -2.27 -9.51 12.66
CA TYR A 61 -1.14 -9.45 13.57
C TYR A 61 -0.01 -10.38 13.12
N GLY A 62 1.23 -9.92 13.24
CA GLY A 62 2.40 -10.69 12.79
C GLY A 62 2.89 -10.33 11.40
N THR A 63 2.05 -9.72 10.56
CA THR A 63 2.42 -9.24 9.21
C THR A 63 3.52 -8.19 9.29
N GLU A 64 3.41 -7.27 10.25
CA GLU A 64 4.38 -6.23 10.54
C GLU A 64 5.74 -6.79 11.02
N GLN A 65 5.80 -8.06 11.39
CA GLN A 65 7.00 -8.75 11.89
C GLN A 65 7.48 -9.86 10.94
N ILE A 66 7.04 -9.87 9.68
CA ILE A 66 7.52 -10.85 8.71
C ILE A 66 9.01 -10.59 8.43
N THR A 67 9.79 -11.67 8.38
CA THR A 67 11.19 -11.66 7.95
C THR A 67 11.32 -12.58 6.73
N THR A 68 12.48 -12.53 6.05
CA THR A 68 12.81 -13.33 4.85
C THR A 68 12.60 -14.84 5.00
N ASN A 69 12.43 -15.36 6.22
CA ASN A 69 12.12 -16.76 6.50
C ASN A 69 10.61 -16.96 6.71
N GLY A 70 9.80 -16.45 5.79
CA GLY A 70 8.34 -16.40 5.89
C GLY A 70 7.66 -17.69 6.39
N PRO A 71 6.40 -17.60 6.85
CA PRO A 71 5.66 -18.72 7.39
C PRO A 71 5.65 -19.90 6.41
N LYS A 72 6.01 -21.08 6.92
CA LYS A 72 6.08 -22.33 6.13
C LYS A 72 4.70 -22.91 5.83
N TYR A 73 3.63 -22.33 6.39
CA TYR A 73 2.29 -22.88 6.35
C TYR A 73 1.24 -21.85 5.94
N ILE A 74 0.13 -22.36 5.38
CA ILE A 74 -0.98 -21.56 4.84
C ILE A 74 -1.72 -20.77 5.94
N PHE A 75 -1.80 -21.29 7.17
CA PHE A 75 -2.58 -20.73 8.29
C PHE A 75 -1.70 -20.37 9.50
N ASP A 76 -0.62 -19.65 9.29
CA ASP A 76 0.40 -19.44 10.31
C ASP A 76 0.02 -18.34 11.32
N ILE A 77 -0.84 -18.69 12.28
CA ILE A 77 -1.10 -17.91 13.50
C ILE A 77 0.10 -18.13 14.43
N GLN A 78 1.22 -17.48 14.13
CA GLN A 78 2.43 -17.56 14.94
C GLN A 78 2.37 -16.52 16.05
N PRO A 79 2.56 -16.89 17.32
CA PRO A 79 2.61 -15.92 18.40
C PRO A 79 3.83 -15.00 18.26
N LEU A 80 3.59 -13.69 18.32
CA LEU A 80 4.64 -12.67 18.16
C LEU A 80 5.78 -12.82 19.16
N TRP A 81 5.47 -13.25 20.38
CA TRP A 81 6.45 -13.40 21.46
C TRP A 81 7.42 -14.56 21.25
N GLN A 82 7.13 -15.50 20.33
CA GLN A 82 8.01 -16.63 20.02
C GLN A 82 8.97 -16.34 18.85
N LYS A 83 8.84 -15.17 18.20
CA LYS A 83 9.75 -14.78 17.12
C LYS A 83 11.13 -14.45 17.68
N GLN A 84 12.15 -14.58 16.82
CA GLN A 84 13.54 -14.24 17.14
C GLN A 84 13.71 -12.77 17.52
N GLN A 85 12.87 -11.89 16.96
CA GLN A 85 12.78 -10.46 17.27
C GLN A 85 11.32 -10.15 17.63
N PRO A 86 10.89 -10.41 18.88
CA PRO A 86 9.51 -10.20 19.28
C PRO A 86 9.22 -8.70 19.34
N TYR A 87 8.08 -8.28 18.80
CA TYR A 87 7.60 -6.89 18.85
C TYR A 87 8.59 -5.85 18.33
N SER A 88 9.36 -6.16 17.28
CA SER A 88 10.34 -5.22 16.72
C SER A 88 9.67 -3.99 16.14
N GLN A 89 10.02 -2.81 16.64
CA GLN A 89 9.58 -1.52 16.09
C GLN A 89 10.52 -1.00 15.00
N THR A 90 11.54 -1.77 14.65
CA THR A 90 12.53 -1.43 13.61
C THR A 90 12.39 -2.31 12.37
N SER A 91 11.40 -3.20 12.31
CA SER A 91 11.12 -3.96 11.10
C SER A 91 10.67 -3.00 9.99
N GLU A 92 11.06 -3.31 8.76
CA GLU A 92 10.77 -2.47 7.60
C GLU A 92 9.26 -2.30 7.39
N TYR A 93 8.49 -3.38 7.56
CA TYR A 93 7.04 -3.37 7.46
C TYR A 93 6.37 -2.56 8.57
N TYR A 94 6.86 -2.65 9.81
CA TYR A 94 6.35 -1.83 10.91
C TYR A 94 6.53 -0.34 10.61
N LEU A 95 7.74 0.05 10.19
CA LEU A 95 8.06 1.43 9.85
C LEU A 95 7.24 1.92 8.65
N MET A 96 7.05 1.08 7.63
CA MET A 96 6.19 1.38 6.48
C MET A 96 4.74 1.61 6.90
N ILE A 97 4.15 0.70 7.68
CA ILE A 97 2.77 0.82 8.18
C ILE A 97 2.62 2.07 9.03
N GLN A 98 3.60 2.36 9.89
CA GLN A 98 3.62 3.57 10.72
C GLN A 98 3.59 4.83 9.85
N LYS A 99 4.48 4.94 8.85
CA LYS A 99 4.53 6.09 7.94
C LYS A 99 3.22 6.28 7.18
N ILE A 100 2.66 5.20 6.62
CA ILE A 100 1.40 5.29 5.86
C ILE A 100 0.27 5.75 6.80
N ASN A 101 0.13 5.16 7.99
CA ASN A 101 -0.94 5.54 8.92
C ASN A 101 -0.82 6.98 9.42
N GLN A 102 0.40 7.47 9.69
CA GLN A 102 0.61 8.89 10.04
C GLN A 102 0.09 9.83 8.96
N ILE A 103 0.36 9.51 7.70
CA ILE A 103 -0.12 10.28 6.56
C ILE A 103 -1.63 10.15 6.40
N ARG A 104 -2.20 8.93 6.52
CA ARG A 104 -3.66 8.70 6.46
C ARG A 104 -4.41 9.62 7.42
N ASP A 105 -3.93 9.71 8.66
CA ASP A 105 -4.51 10.54 9.71
C ASP A 105 -4.37 12.04 9.39
N LYS A 106 -3.20 12.46 8.90
CA LYS A 106 -2.92 13.86 8.55
C LYS A 106 -3.81 14.36 7.41
N ILE A 107 -4.01 13.54 6.37
CA ILE A 107 -4.80 13.92 5.18
C ILE A 107 -6.30 13.59 5.30
N LYS A 108 -6.71 12.93 6.39
CA LYS A 108 -8.08 12.40 6.58
C LYS A 108 -8.51 11.57 5.39
N ILE A 109 -7.69 10.57 5.06
CA ILE A 109 -7.78 9.82 3.81
C ILE A 109 -9.18 9.23 3.59
N GLU A 110 -9.91 8.88 4.65
CA GLU A 110 -11.27 8.34 4.62
C GLU A 110 -12.30 9.29 3.99
N GLN A 111 -12.01 10.60 3.98
CA GLN A 111 -12.86 11.63 3.37
C GLN A 111 -12.54 11.85 1.89
N LEU A 112 -11.46 11.25 1.39
CA LEU A 112 -10.97 11.43 0.03
C LEU A 112 -11.50 10.34 -0.89
N ASN A 113 -12.05 10.77 -2.03
CA ASN A 113 -12.43 9.87 -3.12
C ASN A 113 -11.20 9.13 -3.66
N GLN A 114 -11.40 7.89 -4.09
CA GLN A 114 -10.40 7.13 -4.82
C GLN A 114 -10.59 7.34 -6.33
N ILE A 115 -9.50 7.57 -7.05
CA ILE A 115 -9.49 7.79 -8.50
C ILE A 115 -8.42 6.87 -9.10
N GLU A 116 -8.84 5.91 -9.91
CA GLU A 116 -7.92 5.09 -10.71
C GLU A 116 -7.27 5.96 -11.78
N LEU A 117 -5.94 5.85 -11.94
CA LEU A 117 -5.17 6.67 -12.86
C LEU A 117 -4.51 5.85 -13.97
N GLU A 118 -3.93 4.70 -13.62
CA GLU A 118 -3.23 3.84 -14.57
C GLU A 118 -3.43 2.36 -14.21
N VAL A 119 -3.66 1.53 -15.23
CA VAL A 119 -3.77 0.07 -15.08
C VAL A 119 -3.01 -0.57 -16.23
N GLU A 120 -1.93 -1.27 -15.90
CA GLU A 120 -1.15 -2.09 -16.83
C GLU A 120 -0.97 -3.51 -16.24
N ASP A 121 -0.42 -4.42 -17.03
CA ASP A 121 -0.18 -5.81 -16.60
C ASP A 121 0.68 -5.91 -15.33
N THR A 122 1.64 -4.99 -15.19
CA THR A 122 2.62 -4.98 -14.09
C THR A 122 2.62 -3.73 -13.24
N PHE A 123 1.70 -2.80 -13.48
CA PHE A 123 1.66 -1.51 -12.82
C PHE A 123 0.23 -1.07 -12.55
N TYR A 124 0.02 -0.50 -11.38
CA TYR A 124 -1.29 0.03 -11.00
C TYR A 124 -1.11 1.30 -10.19
N ALA A 125 -1.77 2.37 -10.60
CA ALA A 125 -1.72 3.64 -9.91
C ALA A 125 -3.11 4.23 -9.67
N TYR A 126 -3.30 4.79 -8.49
CA TYR A 126 -4.52 5.49 -8.12
C TYR A 126 -4.21 6.65 -7.17
N ALA A 127 -5.11 7.64 -7.15
CA ALA A 127 -5.06 8.76 -6.23
C ALA A 127 -6.14 8.66 -5.15
N ARG A 128 -5.85 9.28 -4.01
CA ARG A 128 -6.84 9.63 -2.98
C ARG A 128 -6.97 11.15 -2.96
N GLY A 129 -8.07 11.63 -3.56
CA GLY A 129 -8.27 13.05 -3.82
C GLY A 129 -7.08 13.65 -4.58
N ASN A 130 -6.68 14.87 -4.21
CA ASN A 130 -5.48 15.54 -4.69
C ASN A 130 -4.34 15.56 -3.65
N GLN A 131 -4.35 14.60 -2.71
CA GLN A 131 -3.43 14.58 -1.57
C GLN A 131 -2.46 13.41 -1.58
N MET A 132 -2.84 12.28 -2.20
CA MET A 132 -2.00 11.10 -2.26
C MET A 132 -2.09 10.43 -3.64
N LEU A 133 -0.95 10.01 -4.17
CA LEU A 133 -0.82 9.12 -5.32
C LEU A 133 -0.12 7.84 -4.83
N VAL A 134 -0.72 6.70 -5.14
CA VAL A 134 -0.19 5.37 -4.82
C VAL A 134 0.16 4.70 -6.14
N ALA A 135 1.37 4.17 -6.22
CA ALA A 135 1.85 3.42 -7.37
C ALA A 135 2.39 2.06 -6.91
N LEU A 136 1.82 1.01 -7.49
CA LEU A 136 2.02 -0.37 -7.11
C LEU A 136 2.49 -1.18 -8.32
N THR A 137 3.16 -2.29 -8.04
CA THR A 137 3.60 -3.25 -9.04
C THR A 137 3.49 -4.67 -8.53
N ASN A 138 3.40 -5.62 -9.45
CA ASN A 138 3.43 -7.05 -9.19
C ASN A 138 4.76 -7.70 -9.67
N VAL A 139 5.76 -6.90 -10.06
CA VAL A 139 7.02 -7.42 -10.60
C VAL A 139 7.86 -8.10 -9.53
N GLY A 140 7.77 -7.65 -8.27
CA GLY A 140 8.49 -8.27 -7.15
C GLY A 140 10.01 -8.01 -7.10
N ASP A 141 10.69 -8.56 -6.10
CA ASP A 141 12.10 -8.28 -5.75
C ASP A 141 13.15 -9.02 -6.60
N TRP A 142 12.70 -9.95 -7.44
CA TRP A 142 13.49 -10.81 -8.32
C TRP A 142 14.07 -10.02 -9.49
N SER A 143 13.36 -8.99 -9.94
CA SER A 143 13.92 -8.00 -10.86
C SER A 143 14.58 -6.88 -10.03
N LYS A 144 15.92 -6.87 -9.97
CA LYS A 144 16.67 -5.74 -9.40
C LYS A 144 16.65 -4.50 -10.31
N GLN A 145 15.65 -4.39 -11.18
CA GLN A 145 15.51 -3.34 -12.17
C GLN A 145 14.72 -2.17 -11.58
N THR A 146 14.89 -1.01 -12.22
CA THR A 146 14.04 0.15 -11.98
C THR A 146 13.10 0.31 -13.17
N TYR A 147 11.80 0.29 -12.90
CA TYR A 147 10.77 0.53 -13.89
C TYR A 147 10.33 1.98 -13.84
N HIS A 148 10.22 2.61 -15.01
CA HIS A 148 9.74 3.97 -15.15
C HIS A 148 8.34 3.93 -15.77
N TYR A 149 7.39 4.56 -15.08
CA TYR A 149 6.02 4.75 -15.54
C TYR A 149 5.70 6.24 -15.53
N LYS A 150 4.93 6.69 -16.52
CA LYS A 150 4.45 8.08 -16.59
C LYS A 150 2.95 8.09 -16.32
N VAL A 151 2.57 8.30 -15.06
CA VAL A 151 1.17 8.35 -14.63
C VAL A 151 0.53 9.62 -15.19
N GLN A 152 -0.44 9.47 -16.09
CA GLN A 152 -1.13 10.59 -16.71
C GLN A 152 -2.20 11.18 -15.78
N ASN A 153 -2.58 12.43 -16.05
CA ASN A 153 -3.73 13.08 -15.40
C ASN A 153 -3.73 13.00 -13.87
N SER A 154 -2.56 13.17 -13.23
CA SER A 154 -2.48 13.15 -11.77
C SER A 154 -3.40 14.21 -11.18
N THR A 155 -3.97 13.92 -10.01
CA THR A 155 -4.89 14.82 -9.32
C THR A 155 -4.19 16.01 -8.67
N PHE A 156 -2.87 16.01 -8.64
CA PHE A 156 -2.05 17.13 -8.19
C PHE A 156 -2.03 18.28 -9.22
N GLU A 157 -1.64 19.45 -8.74
CA GLU A 157 -1.44 20.63 -9.56
C GLU A 157 -0.12 20.52 -10.35
N ALA A 158 -0.10 21.07 -11.56
CA ALA A 158 1.12 21.13 -12.36
C ALA A 158 2.23 21.89 -11.60
N ASN A 159 3.46 21.37 -11.66
CA ASN A 159 4.63 21.87 -10.92
C ASN A 159 4.54 21.75 -9.39
N ALA A 160 3.50 21.13 -8.83
CA ALA A 160 3.47 20.84 -7.40
C ALA A 160 4.61 19.90 -7.04
N ARG A 161 5.27 20.17 -5.91
CA ARG A 161 6.30 19.31 -5.36
C ARG A 161 5.67 18.22 -4.51
N ILE A 162 5.92 16.98 -4.88
CA ILE A 162 5.42 15.78 -4.21
C ILE A 162 6.58 14.90 -3.78
N CYS A 163 6.41 14.17 -2.69
CA CYS A 163 7.45 13.38 -2.06
C CYS A 163 6.94 11.98 -1.72
N ASP A 164 7.73 10.96 -2.03
CA ASP A 164 7.48 9.57 -1.65
C ASP A 164 7.76 9.40 -0.15
N ILE A 165 6.72 9.06 0.61
CA ILE A 165 6.83 8.91 2.08
C ILE A 165 7.65 7.67 2.47
N LEU A 166 7.81 6.70 1.55
CA LEU A 166 8.50 5.45 1.83
C LEU A 166 10.01 5.63 1.82
N ASN A 167 10.58 6.25 0.77
CA ASN A 167 12.03 6.48 0.65
C ASN A 167 12.48 7.94 0.85
N GLY A 168 11.56 8.91 0.91
CA GLY A 168 11.86 10.33 1.09
C GLY A 168 12.28 11.09 -0.18
N GLU A 169 12.23 10.47 -1.36
CA GLU A 169 12.55 11.14 -2.63
C GLU A 169 11.40 12.06 -3.06
N CYS A 170 11.73 13.24 -3.60
CA CYS A 170 10.75 14.19 -4.09
C CYS A 170 10.91 14.46 -5.59
N THR A 171 9.79 14.68 -6.26
CA THR A 171 9.72 15.08 -7.66
C THR A 171 8.69 16.21 -7.84
N ASN A 172 8.71 16.85 -9.00
CA ASN A 172 7.68 17.81 -9.37
C ASN A 172 6.70 17.15 -10.33
N VAL A 173 5.42 17.46 -10.17
CA VAL A 173 4.39 17.13 -11.15
C VAL A 173 4.71 17.89 -12.44
N ASN A 174 4.66 17.22 -13.58
CA ASN A 174 4.95 17.83 -14.87
C ASN A 174 3.90 18.90 -15.26
N ALA A 175 4.24 19.74 -16.24
CA ALA A 175 3.34 20.78 -16.73
C ALA A 175 2.02 20.23 -17.32
N ASP A 176 2.06 19.01 -17.88
CA ASP A 176 0.90 18.26 -18.39
C ASP A 176 0.13 17.52 -17.28
N ARG A 177 0.45 17.77 -16.01
CA ARG A 177 -0.06 17.07 -14.82
C ARG A 177 0.27 15.58 -14.75
N SER A 178 1.22 15.09 -15.54
CA SER A 178 1.74 13.74 -15.34
C SER A 178 2.75 13.67 -14.20
N VAL A 179 2.98 12.47 -13.68
CA VAL A 179 4.02 12.19 -12.68
C VAL A 179 4.90 11.05 -13.18
N ASP A 180 6.21 11.29 -13.22
CA ASP A 180 7.21 10.25 -13.47
C ASP A 180 7.43 9.42 -12.19
N VAL A 181 7.10 8.14 -12.27
CA VAL A 181 7.20 7.19 -11.16
C VAL A 181 8.29 6.18 -11.47
N TYR A 182 9.26 6.07 -10.57
CA TYR A 182 10.34 5.09 -10.64
C TYR A 182 10.18 4.03 -9.55
N LEU A 183 9.82 2.82 -9.95
CA LEU A 183 9.70 1.65 -9.06
C LEU A 183 10.99 0.84 -9.10
N ALA A 184 11.86 1.07 -8.13
CA ALA A 184 13.11 0.34 -7.99
C ALA A 184 12.88 -0.97 -7.22
N GLY A 185 13.39 -2.09 -7.71
CA GLY A 185 13.37 -3.38 -7.00
C GLY A 185 11.97 -3.93 -6.71
N GLY A 186 10.97 -3.54 -7.51
CA GLY A 186 9.58 -3.96 -7.33
C GLY A 186 8.86 -3.33 -6.12
N TYR A 187 9.46 -2.35 -5.43
CA TYR A 187 8.84 -1.70 -4.27
C TYR A 187 7.78 -0.66 -4.66
N PRO A 188 6.72 -0.47 -3.84
CA PRO A 188 5.70 0.54 -4.10
C PRO A 188 6.22 1.96 -3.87
N ARG A 189 5.48 2.95 -4.39
CA ARG A 189 5.67 4.38 -4.12
C ARG A 189 4.39 5.02 -3.63
N ILE A 190 4.48 5.90 -2.64
CA ILE A 190 3.33 6.67 -2.14
C ILE A 190 3.71 8.14 -2.06
N PHE A 191 3.25 8.93 -3.02
CA PHE A 191 3.53 10.36 -3.09
C PHE A 191 2.45 11.18 -2.38
N VAL A 192 2.88 12.17 -1.62
CA VAL A 192 2.03 13.24 -1.06
C VAL A 192 2.65 14.61 -1.33
N LYS A 193 1.90 15.69 -1.15
CA LYS A 193 2.47 17.04 -1.25
C LYS A 193 3.54 17.24 -0.17
N GLU A 194 4.60 17.99 -0.48
CA GLU A 194 5.74 18.20 0.43
C GLU A 194 5.34 18.82 1.78
N ASP A 195 4.32 19.69 1.79
CA ASP A 195 3.76 20.30 3.00
C ASP A 195 3.03 19.29 3.92
N MET A 196 2.81 18.06 3.45
CA MET A 196 2.20 16.97 4.19
C MET A 196 3.20 16.03 4.85
N ILE A 197 4.50 16.20 4.65
CA ILE A 197 5.53 15.42 5.36
C ILE A 197 5.88 16.06 6.71
#